data_AF-A0A381LGS3-F1
#
_entry.id   AF-A0A381LGS3-F1
#
_cell.length_a   1.000
_cell.length_b   1.000
_cell.length_c   1.000
_cell.angle_alpha   90.00
_cell.angle_beta   90.00
_cell.angle_gamma   90.00
#
_symmetry.space_group_name_H-M   'P 1'
#
loop_
_entity.id
_entity.type
_entity.pdbx_description
1 polymer ?
#
loop_
_entity_poly.entity_id
_entity_poly.type
_entity_poly.pdbx_seq_one_letter_code
_entity_poly.pdbx_strand_id
1 'polypeptide(L)'
;MKCIVAFLLINPPDSKVKDRLVITGNEMGSPHYGVYLLKSDRLFPIPNPDSHIYMTENHIDGSGTYVRAYCSERWSKNEIIAKITSGLEDITIDDENRIPEMSAIHEKCEEIIDKMIEKSSPEEPVKFSEILRHEDCSESAIVSLAFLDKFSVYGDYSNMFSRGNQFYPTSEFMLLAVIS
;
A
#
# COMPACT_ATOMS: atom_id res chain seq x y z
N MET A 1 19.37 1.15 -15.97
CA MET A 1 18.11 0.41 -15.70
C MET A 1 17.25 1.04 -14.60
N LYS A 2 15.93 1.18 -14.81
CA LYS A 2 14.93 1.61 -13.82
C LYS A 2 13.93 0.46 -13.59
N CYS A 3 13.44 0.28 -12.37
CA CYS A 3 12.55 -0.83 -12.03
C CYS A 3 11.39 -0.42 -11.11
N ILE A 4 10.31 -1.20 -11.19
CA ILE A 4 9.15 -1.21 -10.28
C ILE A 4 8.97 -2.61 -9.69
N VAL A 5 8.23 -2.71 -8.59
CA VAL A 5 7.89 -3.99 -7.93
C VAL A 5 6.39 -4.22 -8.03
N ALA A 6 6.02 -5.45 -8.34
CA ALA A 6 4.64 -5.92 -8.36
C ALA A 6 4.46 -7.10 -7.41
N PHE A 7 3.35 -7.09 -6.67
CA PHE A 7 2.91 -8.14 -5.78
C PHE A 7 1.62 -8.73 -6.34
N LEU A 8 1.57 -10.04 -6.48
CA LEU A 8 0.38 -10.79 -6.87
C LEU A 8 -0.21 -11.42 -5.61
N LEU A 9 -1.41 -10.98 -5.23
CA LEU A 9 -2.13 -11.49 -4.06
C LEU A 9 -3.23 -12.44 -4.58
N ILE A 10 -2.98 -13.75 -4.46
CA ILE A 10 -3.94 -14.80 -4.82
C ILE A 10 -4.59 -15.32 -3.55
N ASN A 11 -5.90 -15.18 -3.46
CA ASN A 11 -6.68 -15.63 -2.31
C ASN A 11 -7.13 -17.10 -2.48
N PRO A 12 -7.42 -17.80 -1.35
CA PRO A 12 -8.08 -19.10 -1.37
C PRO A 12 -9.38 -19.07 -2.20
N PRO A 13 -9.77 -20.19 -2.85
CA PRO A 13 -10.96 -20.24 -3.72
C PRO A 13 -12.27 -19.79 -3.06
N ASP A 14 -12.39 -19.99 -1.75
CA ASP A 14 -13.59 -19.64 -0.96
C ASP A 14 -13.57 -18.20 -0.40
N SER A 15 -12.54 -17.41 -0.73
CA SER A 15 -12.42 -16.02 -0.28
C SER A 15 -13.44 -15.10 -0.96
N LYS A 16 -14.02 -14.19 -0.18
CA LYS A 16 -14.81 -13.06 -0.73
C LYS A 16 -13.95 -12.00 -1.40
N VAL A 17 -12.64 -11.97 -1.11
CA VAL A 17 -11.69 -10.99 -1.63
C VAL A 17 -11.15 -11.46 -2.98
N LYS A 18 -11.28 -10.63 -4.01
CA LYS A 18 -10.76 -10.91 -5.35
C LYS A 18 -9.23 -10.93 -5.39
N ASP A 19 -8.67 -11.72 -6.30
CA ASP A 19 -7.23 -11.72 -6.56
C ASP A 19 -6.81 -10.39 -7.18
N ARG A 20 -5.66 -9.86 -6.74
CA ARG A 20 -5.23 -8.49 -7.08
C ARG A 20 -3.73 -8.37 -7.32
N LEU A 21 -3.38 -7.43 -8.18
CA LEU A 21 -2.02 -7.02 -8.48
C LEU A 21 -1.77 -5.67 -7.81
N VAL A 22 -0.85 -5.61 -6.86
CA VAL A 22 -0.38 -4.35 -6.26
C VAL A 22 0.91 -3.96 -6.95
N ILE A 23 1.01 -2.74 -7.46
CA ILE A 23 2.23 -2.20 -8.07
C ILE A 23 2.73 -1.03 -7.26
N THR A 24 4.04 -1.04 -6.97
CA THR A 24 4.72 0.09 -6.33
C THR A 24 5.98 0.49 -7.09
N GLY A 25 6.22 1.79 -7.16
CA GLY A 25 7.41 2.37 -7.76
C GLY A 25 7.74 3.70 -7.12
N ASN A 26 8.93 3.84 -6.53
CA ASN A 26 9.41 5.11 -6.02
C ASN A 26 10.18 5.87 -7.11
N GLU A 27 9.56 6.84 -7.76
CA GLU A 27 10.21 7.82 -8.64
C GLU A 27 10.21 9.19 -7.93
N MET A 28 11.29 9.96 -8.04
CA MET A 28 11.51 11.16 -7.22
C MET A 28 10.40 12.20 -7.47
N GLY A 29 9.60 12.47 -6.44
CA GLY A 29 8.45 13.38 -6.53
C GLY A 29 7.15 12.76 -7.09
N SER A 30 7.19 11.52 -7.59
CA SER A 30 6.02 10.75 -8.03
C SER A 30 6.10 9.29 -7.56
N PRO A 31 5.94 9.02 -6.24
CA PRO A 31 5.76 7.67 -5.76
C PRO A 31 4.43 7.11 -6.26
N HIS A 32 4.43 5.86 -6.72
CA HIS A 32 3.24 5.13 -7.16
C HIS A 32 2.92 4.01 -6.19
N TYR A 33 1.64 3.92 -5.84
CA TYR A 33 0.98 2.76 -5.26
C TYR A 33 -0.33 2.59 -6.03
N GLY A 34 -0.57 1.41 -6.58
CA GLY A 34 -1.82 1.11 -7.27
C GLY A 34 -2.22 -0.35 -7.10
N VAL A 35 -3.52 -0.58 -6.96
CA VAL A 35 -4.14 -1.91 -6.79
C VAL A 35 -5.03 -2.17 -7.99
N TYR A 36 -4.82 -3.31 -8.64
CA TYR A 36 -5.51 -3.67 -9.88
C TYR A 36 -6.18 -5.04 -9.75
N LEU A 37 -7.40 -5.17 -10.27
CA LEU A 37 -8.01 -6.50 -10.39
C LEU A 37 -7.31 -7.31 -11.48
N LEU A 38 -7.09 -8.59 -11.17
CA LEU A 38 -6.54 -9.55 -12.12
C LEU A 38 -7.62 -10.02 -13.08
N LYS A 39 -7.19 -10.31 -14.31
CA LYS A 39 -7.97 -11.13 -15.24
C LYS A 39 -7.87 -12.59 -14.79
N SER A 40 -8.82 -13.42 -15.27
CA SER A 40 -9.15 -14.73 -14.69
C SER A 40 -8.01 -15.76 -14.68
N ASP A 41 -6.90 -15.47 -15.32
CA ASP A 41 -5.70 -16.29 -15.46
C ASP A 41 -4.79 -16.31 -14.21
N ARG A 42 -5.00 -15.44 -13.21
CA ARG A 42 -4.20 -15.39 -11.95
C ARG A 42 -2.69 -15.29 -12.20
N LEU A 43 -2.29 -14.62 -13.29
CA LEU A 43 -0.89 -14.40 -13.66
C LEU A 43 -0.48 -12.93 -13.54
N PHE A 44 0.80 -12.72 -13.30
CA PHE A 44 1.46 -11.43 -13.54
C PHE A 44 1.34 -11.01 -15.01
N PRO A 45 1.02 -9.74 -15.33
CA PRO A 45 0.98 -9.26 -16.72
C PRO A 45 2.31 -9.50 -17.44
N ILE A 46 2.23 -10.07 -18.65
CA ILE A 46 3.39 -10.35 -19.49
C ILE A 46 3.59 -9.17 -20.45
N PRO A 47 4.74 -8.45 -20.41
CA PRO A 47 5.01 -7.38 -21.35
C PRO A 47 5.10 -7.92 -22.78
N ASN A 48 4.72 -7.12 -23.78
CA ASN A 48 5.03 -7.42 -25.17
C ASN A 48 6.56 -7.62 -25.33
N PRO A 49 7.06 -8.65 -26.06
CA PRO A 49 8.49 -8.86 -26.28
C PRO A 49 9.27 -7.61 -26.75
N ASP A 50 8.67 -6.79 -27.62
CA ASP A 50 9.28 -5.57 -28.16
C ASP A 50 9.13 -4.35 -27.23
N SER A 51 8.54 -4.52 -26.05
CA SER A 51 8.34 -3.42 -25.09
C SER A 51 9.63 -2.92 -24.44
N HIS A 52 10.75 -3.63 -24.55
CA HIS A 52 11.97 -3.39 -23.75
C HIS A 52 11.73 -3.37 -22.23
N ILE A 53 10.71 -4.10 -21.74
CA ILE A 53 10.49 -4.34 -20.32
C ILE A 53 10.86 -5.79 -20.02
N TYR A 54 11.84 -5.97 -19.15
CA TYR A 54 12.29 -7.26 -18.64
C TYR A 54 11.60 -7.52 -17.30
N MET A 55 11.38 -8.79 -16.96
CA MET A 55 10.75 -9.19 -15.71
C MET A 55 11.52 -10.32 -15.04
N THR A 56 11.50 -10.36 -13.71
CA THR A 56 12.08 -11.49 -12.97
C THR A 56 11.23 -12.74 -13.14
N GLU A 57 11.89 -13.89 -13.22
CA GLU A 57 11.20 -15.18 -13.13
C GLU A 57 10.44 -15.30 -11.80
N ASN A 58 9.37 -16.08 -11.82
CA ASN A 58 8.49 -16.30 -10.70
C ASN A 58 7.78 -17.64 -10.90
N HIS A 59 7.61 -18.41 -9.83
CA HIS A 59 6.77 -19.59 -9.81
C HIS A 59 5.56 -19.32 -8.92
N ILE A 60 4.36 -19.45 -9.50
CA ILE A 60 3.08 -19.29 -8.81
C ILE A 60 2.52 -20.70 -8.59
N ASP A 61 2.33 -21.07 -7.34
CA ASP A 61 1.65 -22.31 -6.95
C ASP A 61 0.68 -22.05 -5.80
N GLY A 62 -0.61 -22.27 -6.04
CA GLY A 62 -1.68 -22.10 -5.06
C GLY A 62 -2.06 -20.66 -4.73
N SER A 63 -2.44 -20.44 -3.47
CA SER A 63 -2.82 -19.14 -2.90
C SER A 63 -1.65 -18.57 -2.09
N GLY A 64 -1.43 -17.26 -2.16
CA GLY A 64 -0.29 -16.63 -1.52
C GLY A 64 0.02 -15.24 -2.06
N THR A 65 1.14 -14.70 -1.59
CA THR A 65 1.73 -13.45 -2.07
C THR A 65 2.99 -13.76 -2.88
N TYR A 66 3.00 -13.37 -4.15
CA TYR A 66 4.13 -13.57 -5.07
C TYR A 66 4.71 -12.22 -5.48
N VAL A 67 6.01 -12.17 -5.76
CA VAL A 67 6.72 -10.93 -6.14
C VAL A 67 7.33 -11.06 -7.53
N ARG A 68 7.26 -9.98 -8.31
CA ARG A 68 7.98 -9.81 -9.58
C ARG A 68 8.46 -8.37 -9.70
N ALA A 69 9.69 -8.17 -10.17
CA ALA A 69 10.16 -6.86 -10.58
C ALA A 69 10.00 -6.71 -12.11
N TYR A 70 9.63 -5.50 -12.55
CA TYR A 70 9.65 -5.11 -13.96
C TYR A 70 10.67 -4.00 -14.15
N CYS A 71 11.58 -4.16 -15.12
CA CYS A 71 12.72 -3.27 -15.33
C CYS A 71 12.84 -2.85 -16.80
N SER A 72 13.25 -1.61 -17.04
CA SER A 72 13.61 -1.13 -18.38
C SER A 72 14.81 -0.20 -18.34
N GLU A 73 15.60 -0.21 -19.40
CA GLU A 73 16.61 0.81 -19.67
C GLU A 73 15.94 2.04 -20.31
N ARG A 74 14.98 1.79 -21.20
CA ARG A 74 14.28 2.77 -22.05
C ARG A 74 13.29 3.62 -21.26
N TRP A 75 12.36 2.98 -20.56
CA TRP A 75 11.21 3.64 -19.94
C TRP A 75 11.47 4.12 -18.50
N SER A 76 10.85 5.23 -18.10
CA SER A 76 10.71 5.69 -16.70
C SER A 76 9.85 4.71 -15.87
N LYS A 77 9.81 4.85 -14.53
CA LYS A 77 9.00 3.94 -13.72
C LYS A 77 7.52 4.11 -14.02
N ASN A 78 7.06 5.36 -14.16
CA ASN A 78 5.68 5.68 -14.53
C ASN A 78 5.28 5.10 -15.91
N GLU A 79 6.17 5.12 -16.90
CA GLU A 79 5.92 4.48 -18.21
C GLU A 79 5.92 2.95 -18.15
N ILE A 80 6.74 2.33 -17.28
CA ILE A 80 6.66 0.87 -17.05
C ILE A 80 5.30 0.56 -16.42
N ILE A 81 4.88 1.28 -15.37
CA ILE A 81 3.59 1.08 -14.68
C ILE A 81 2.45 1.12 -15.70
N ALA A 82 2.33 2.20 -16.46
CA ALA A 82 1.26 2.37 -17.44
C ALA A 82 1.23 1.28 -18.52
N LYS A 83 2.37 0.65 -18.84
CA LYS A 83 2.45 -0.47 -19.79
C LYS A 83 2.06 -1.80 -19.15
N ILE A 84 2.38 -2.02 -17.88
CA ILE A 84 2.02 -3.24 -17.13
C ILE A 84 0.53 -3.23 -16.73
N THR A 85 -0.03 -2.07 -16.41
CA THR A 85 -1.43 -1.91 -15.97
C THR A 85 -2.43 -1.68 -17.11
N SER A 86 -1.95 -1.55 -18.35
CA SER A 86 -2.76 -1.24 -19.54
C SER A 86 -3.93 -2.21 -19.72
N GLY A 87 -5.15 -1.74 -19.42
CA GLY A 87 -6.38 -2.52 -19.51
C GLY A 87 -6.61 -3.51 -18.36
N LEU A 88 -5.94 -3.33 -17.23
CA LEU A 88 -6.42 -3.81 -15.92
C LEU A 88 -7.42 -2.80 -15.35
N GLU A 89 -8.28 -3.26 -14.44
CA GLU A 89 -9.21 -2.40 -13.71
C GLU A 89 -8.49 -1.86 -12.46
N ASP A 90 -8.38 -0.55 -12.33
CA ASP A 90 -7.76 0.12 -11.19
C ASP A 90 -8.79 0.24 -10.05
N ILE A 91 -8.48 -0.40 -8.92
CA ILE A 91 -9.30 -0.44 -7.70
C ILE A 91 -8.57 0.20 -6.52
N THR A 92 -7.59 1.09 -6.78
CA THR A 92 -6.79 1.75 -5.72
C THR A 92 -7.64 2.60 -4.77
N ILE A 93 -8.79 3.09 -5.24
CA ILE A 93 -9.75 3.93 -4.50
C ILE A 93 -11.04 3.15 -4.17
N ASP A 94 -11.06 1.82 -4.38
CA ASP A 94 -12.24 1.00 -4.09
C ASP A 94 -12.24 0.56 -2.63
N ASP A 95 -12.99 1.29 -1.80
CA ASP A 95 -13.11 1.04 -0.37
C ASP A 95 -13.63 -0.37 -0.04
N GLU A 96 -14.48 -0.98 -0.88
CA GLU A 96 -15.02 -2.34 -0.62
C GLU A 96 -13.94 -3.42 -0.82
N ASN A 97 -13.00 -3.19 -1.74
CA ASN A 97 -11.87 -4.09 -1.96
C ASN A 97 -10.62 -3.76 -1.12
N ARG A 98 -10.50 -2.54 -0.55
CA ARG A 98 -9.34 -2.13 0.26
C ARG A 98 -9.23 -2.82 1.61
N ILE A 99 -10.34 -3.27 2.20
CA ILE A 99 -10.41 -3.69 3.61
C ILE A 99 -9.54 -4.94 3.88
N PRO A 100 -8.40 -4.85 4.61
CA PRO A 100 -7.94 -5.98 5.40
C PRO A 100 -9.01 -6.28 6.44
N GLU A 101 -9.42 -7.54 6.56
CA GLU A 101 -10.46 -7.96 7.51
C GLU A 101 -10.09 -7.48 8.92
N MET A 102 -10.91 -6.59 9.49
CA MET A 102 -10.70 -6.05 10.84
C MET A 102 -10.81 -7.18 11.86
N SER A 103 -9.68 -7.78 12.18
CA SER A 103 -9.54 -8.70 13.30
C SER A 103 -9.58 -7.93 14.62
N ALA A 104 -9.94 -8.60 15.71
CA ALA A 104 -9.94 -8.04 17.07
C ALA A 104 -8.58 -7.48 17.54
N ILE A 105 -7.48 -7.76 16.83
CA ILE A 105 -6.16 -7.15 17.08
C ILE A 105 -6.14 -5.70 16.55
N HIS A 106 -6.74 -5.46 15.37
CA HIS A 106 -6.86 -4.11 14.82
C HIS A 106 -7.75 -3.23 15.69
N GLU A 107 -8.91 -3.74 16.14
CA GLU A 107 -9.83 -3.01 17.04
C GLU A 107 -9.16 -2.56 18.34
N LYS A 108 -8.41 -3.46 18.99
CA LYS A 108 -7.64 -3.12 20.20
C LYS A 108 -6.55 -2.08 19.94
N CYS A 109 -5.84 -2.18 18.82
CA CYS A 109 -4.80 -1.22 18.50
C CYS A 109 -5.38 0.15 18.14
N GLU A 110 -6.53 0.19 17.45
CA GLU A 110 -7.32 1.41 17.20
C GLU A 110 -7.71 2.07 18.53
N GLU A 111 -8.31 1.32 19.45
CA GLU A 111 -8.64 1.77 20.81
C GLU A 111 -7.45 2.32 21.61
N ILE A 112 -6.22 1.83 21.38
CA ILE A 112 -5.00 2.31 22.03
C ILE A 112 -4.55 3.62 21.39
N ILE A 113 -4.51 3.66 20.05
CA ILE A 113 -4.10 4.83 19.27
C ILE A 113 -5.04 6.00 19.54
N ASP A 114 -6.36 5.78 19.54
CA ASP A 114 -7.35 6.82 19.86
C ASP A 114 -7.12 7.43 21.25
N LYS A 115 -6.94 6.59 22.27
CA LYS A 115 -6.65 7.03 23.66
C LYS A 115 -5.28 7.70 23.83
N MET A 116 -4.37 7.55 22.88
CA MET A 116 -3.11 8.29 22.81
C MET A 116 -3.32 9.63 22.08
N ILE A 117 -4.06 9.63 20.97
CA ILE A 117 -4.41 10.82 20.19
C ILE A 117 -5.22 11.81 21.05
N GLU A 118 -6.26 11.35 21.77
CA GLU A 118 -7.07 12.15 22.70
C GLU A 118 -6.25 12.88 23.79
N LYS A 119 -5.08 12.34 24.14
CA LYS A 119 -4.18 12.89 25.17
C LYS A 119 -3.00 13.66 24.57
N SER A 120 -2.76 13.52 23.27
CA SER A 120 -1.73 14.24 22.54
C SER A 120 -2.18 15.68 22.27
N SER A 121 -1.22 16.57 21.99
CA SER A 121 -1.51 17.89 21.48
C SER A 121 -1.14 17.96 19.99
N PRO A 122 -1.65 18.94 19.23
CA PRO A 122 -1.19 19.21 17.87
C PRO A 122 0.32 19.47 17.77
N GLU A 123 0.95 19.92 18.87
CA GLU A 123 2.36 20.28 18.95
C GLU A 123 3.24 19.08 19.36
N GLU A 124 2.67 18.11 20.08
CA GLU A 124 3.32 16.85 20.49
C GLU A 124 2.50 15.64 20.02
N PRO A 125 2.55 15.31 18.71
CA PRO A 125 1.81 14.17 18.17
C PRO A 125 2.39 12.83 18.60
N VAL A 126 1.52 11.81 18.66
CA VAL A 126 1.87 10.44 19.06
C VAL A 126 2.95 9.86 18.13
N LYS A 127 4.07 9.38 18.69
CA LYS A 127 5.15 8.82 17.87
C LYS A 127 4.89 7.34 17.58
N PHE A 128 5.20 6.89 16.35
CA PHE A 128 5.11 5.48 15.96
C PHE A 128 5.88 4.55 16.93
N SER A 129 7.04 5.00 17.41
CA SER A 129 7.87 4.29 18.40
C SER A 129 7.29 4.23 19.82
N GLU A 130 6.23 5.00 20.11
CA GLU A 130 5.47 4.94 21.36
C GLU A 130 4.30 3.96 21.21
N ILE A 131 3.60 3.97 20.07
CA ILE A 131 2.54 3.00 19.74
C ILE A 131 3.09 1.57 19.77
N LEU A 132 4.27 1.34 19.17
CA LEU A 132 4.96 0.04 19.17
C LEU A 132 5.40 -0.48 20.55
N ARG A 133 5.22 0.28 21.64
CA ARG A 133 5.44 -0.22 23.01
C ARG A 133 4.25 -1.03 23.54
N HIS A 134 3.11 -0.98 22.86
CA HIS A 134 1.90 -1.72 23.22
C HIS A 134 1.89 -3.08 22.53
N GLU A 135 1.72 -4.16 23.30
CA GLU A 135 1.77 -5.54 22.78
C GLU A 135 0.65 -5.87 21.79
N ASP A 136 -0.51 -5.21 21.89
CA ASP A 136 -1.62 -5.33 20.94
C ASP A 136 -1.39 -4.56 19.62
N CYS A 137 -0.33 -3.75 19.50
CA CYS A 137 -0.03 -2.93 18.31
C CYS A 137 1.25 -3.37 17.59
N SER A 138 1.13 -4.29 16.63
CA SER A 138 2.20 -4.59 15.67
C SER A 138 2.33 -3.51 14.59
N GLU A 139 3.52 -3.41 13.96
CA GLU A 139 3.73 -2.56 12.78
C GLU A 139 2.66 -2.81 11.70
N SER A 140 2.29 -4.08 11.47
CA SER A 140 1.25 -4.46 10.52
C SER A 140 -0.14 -3.96 10.92
N ALA A 141 -0.52 -4.01 12.20
CA ALA A 141 -1.81 -3.51 12.66
C ALA A 141 -1.90 -1.98 12.50
N ILE A 142 -0.83 -1.25 12.86
CA ILE A 142 -0.77 0.21 12.71
C ILE A 142 -0.85 0.60 11.23
N VAL A 143 -0.10 -0.08 10.35
CA VAL A 143 -0.13 0.17 8.89
C VAL A 143 -1.51 -0.15 8.28
N SER A 144 -2.17 -1.23 8.70
CA SER A 144 -3.54 -1.54 8.28
C SER A 144 -4.53 -0.45 8.69
N LEU A 145 -4.47 0.04 9.93
CA LEU A 145 -5.37 1.09 10.44
C LEU A 145 -5.14 2.43 9.73
N ALA A 146 -3.89 2.78 9.47
CA ALA A 146 -3.53 3.95 8.64
C ALA A 146 -4.04 3.82 7.20
N PHE A 147 -4.00 2.62 6.62
CA PHE A 147 -4.52 2.36 5.26
C PHE A 147 -6.05 2.33 5.18
N LEU A 148 -6.72 2.07 6.32
CA LEU A 148 -8.16 2.20 6.53
C LEU A 148 -8.58 3.65 6.88
N ASP A 149 -7.67 4.62 6.74
CA ASP A 149 -7.89 6.04 7.00
C ASP A 149 -8.44 6.35 8.41
N LYS A 150 -8.13 5.48 9.41
CA LYS A 150 -8.52 5.67 10.82
C LYS A 150 -7.75 6.81 11.50
N PHE A 151 -6.52 7.08 11.04
CA PHE A 151 -5.71 8.21 11.47
C PHE A 151 -4.73 8.62 10.37
N SER A 152 -4.28 9.87 10.40
CA SER A 152 -3.36 10.44 9.40
C SER A 152 -1.90 10.25 9.78
N VAL A 153 -1.07 9.79 8.83
CA VAL A 153 0.38 9.58 9.01
C VAL A 153 1.18 10.65 8.27
N TYR A 154 2.07 11.37 8.97
CA TYR A 154 3.00 12.33 8.36
C TYR A 154 4.47 11.94 8.61
N GLY A 155 5.39 12.57 7.87
CA GLY A 155 6.79 12.18 7.78
C GLY A 155 7.14 11.55 6.42
N ASP A 156 8.29 10.88 6.34
CA ASP A 156 8.88 10.40 5.07
C ASP A 156 8.01 9.40 4.29
N TYR A 157 7.11 8.69 4.99
CA TYR A 157 6.20 7.69 4.44
C TYR A 157 4.76 8.21 4.22
N SER A 158 4.51 9.51 4.44
CA SER A 158 3.21 10.17 4.23
C SER A 158 2.67 10.10 2.79
N ASN A 159 3.50 9.65 1.86
CA ASN A 159 3.19 9.42 0.46
C ASN A 159 2.74 7.98 0.15
N MET A 160 2.79 7.07 1.13
CA MET A 160 2.39 5.66 0.98
C MET A 160 0.95 5.40 1.44
N PHE A 161 0.35 6.37 2.15
CA PHE A 161 -1.03 6.32 2.66
C PHE A 161 -1.92 7.28 1.87
N SER A 162 -3.21 6.97 1.78
CA SER A 162 -4.15 7.79 1.03
C SER A 162 -4.28 9.16 1.67
N ARG A 163 -4.11 10.22 0.88
CA ARG A 163 -4.16 11.60 1.38
C ARG A 163 -5.61 12.07 1.57
N GLY A 164 -6.21 11.68 2.69
CA GLY A 164 -7.35 12.37 3.28
C GLY A 164 -6.98 13.82 3.64
N ASN A 165 -7.18 14.73 2.70
CA ASN A 165 -6.93 16.17 2.77
C ASN A 165 -5.47 16.63 2.95
N GLN A 166 -5.18 17.82 2.42
CA GLN A 166 -3.83 18.39 2.35
C GLN A 166 -3.51 19.21 3.60
N PHE A 167 -2.43 18.86 4.29
CA PHE A 167 -1.63 19.85 5.03
C PHE A 167 -0.14 19.51 4.92
N TYR A 168 0.68 20.50 4.55
CA TYR A 168 2.13 20.37 4.48
C TYR A 168 2.75 20.95 5.76
N PRO A 169 3.55 20.16 6.50
CA PRO A 169 4.69 20.73 7.22
C PRO A 169 6.02 20.08 6.80
N THR A 170 7.09 20.82 7.05
CA THR A 170 8.48 20.46 6.72
C THR A 170 9.12 19.59 7.81
N SER A 171 9.82 18.54 7.38
CA SER A 171 11.00 17.96 8.05
C SER A 171 10.95 17.80 9.58
N GLU A 172 10.00 17.01 10.09
CA GLU A 172 10.20 16.09 11.22
C GLU A 172 8.98 15.14 11.33
N PHE A 173 9.14 13.97 11.95
CA PHE A 173 8.06 12.99 12.09
C PHE A 173 6.95 13.54 13.00
N MET A 174 5.82 13.93 12.40
CA MET A 174 4.61 14.36 13.09
C MET A 174 3.45 13.43 12.74
N LEU A 175 2.53 13.23 13.68
CA LEU A 175 1.34 12.38 13.54
C LEU A 175 0.12 13.20 13.98
N LEU A 176 -0.16 14.24 13.19
CA LEU A 176 -1.10 15.30 13.52
C LEU A 176 -2.56 14.87 13.23
N ALA A 177 -3.27 14.42 14.26
CA ALA A 177 -4.70 14.15 14.14
C ALA A 177 -5.53 15.45 14.01
N VAL A 178 -6.39 15.51 12.97
CA VAL A 178 -7.71 16.20 12.78
C VAL A 178 -7.97 16.32 11.26
N ILE A 179 -9.18 16.42 10.67
CA ILE A 179 -10.60 16.53 11.08
C ILE A 179 -11.45 15.81 9.98
N SER A 180 -12.75 15.50 10.09
CA SER A 180 -13.87 15.85 11.01
C SER A 180 -15.07 14.92 10.79
#